data_AF-A0A1E1WQN8-F1
#
_entry.id   AF-A0A1E1WQN8-F1
#
_cell.length_a   1.000
_cell.length_b   1.000
_cell.length_c   1.000
_cell.angle_alpha   90.00
_cell.angle_beta   90.00
_cell.angle_gamma   90.00
#
_symmetry.space_group_name_H-M   'P 1'
#
loop_
_entity.id
_entity.type
_entity.pdbx_description
1 polymer ?
#
loop_
_entity_poly.entity_id
_entity_poly.type
_entity_poly.pdbx_seq_one_letter_code
_entity_poly.pdbx_strand_id
1 'polypeptide(L)'
;MLALYLTTKKKRYDHHQREFRETLSTLRPELGDKYKIKLSSAGLIYTYYGEQVIQTLAPKEAPLAPEDLRLIYKKVYENFIEEMDAIDNGVPMTDDEPRYKIHTHLSARVGKLNPEWNIQQAVNTDALFEKAMALVSTEFTHSANYFISIWLPARDFVKNALDSRFEIHKSGQIVKFTERFPWKEHLFDLETELGLGQEVKFVLFNDKPKSWRVQAVPVSPASFVTRKPLLKKWWGVRDEILSEVAGIEGCIFCHSTGFIAGNVSEEGALKMAIASLEPDN
;
A
#
# COMPACT_ATOMS: atom_id res chain seq x y z
N MET A 1 -13.87 -35.30 22.38
CA MET A 1 -13.83 -34.15 23.30
C MET A 1 -13.48 -32.95 22.45
N LEU A 2 -14.51 -32.32 21.92
CA LEU A 2 -14.44 -31.32 20.85
C LEU A 2 -13.90 -30.03 21.52
N ALA A 3 -12.61 -29.70 21.30
CA ALA A 3 -11.87 -28.58 21.89
C ALA A 3 -12.67 -27.28 21.77
N LEU A 4 -12.89 -26.56 22.88
CA LEU A 4 -13.67 -25.31 22.93
C LEU A 4 -13.36 -24.41 21.73
N TYR A 5 -14.19 -24.56 20.71
CA TYR A 5 -14.13 -23.88 19.43
C TYR A 5 -14.24 -22.39 19.69
N LEU A 6 -13.86 -21.59 18.70
CA LEU A 6 -14.39 -20.27 18.46
C LEU A 6 -15.87 -20.16 18.89
N THR A 7 -16.11 -19.89 20.17
CA THR A 7 -17.45 -19.56 20.62
C THR A 7 -17.49 -18.06 20.47
N THR A 8 -17.80 -17.59 19.27
CA THR A 8 -18.21 -16.20 19.03
C THR A 8 -19.24 -15.78 20.09
N LYS A 9 -20.11 -16.71 20.50
CA LYS A 9 -21.04 -16.59 21.63
C LYS A 9 -20.39 -16.24 22.98
N LYS A 10 -19.18 -16.72 23.29
CA LYS A 10 -18.44 -16.39 24.53
C LYS A 10 -17.29 -15.39 24.31
N LYS A 11 -17.13 -14.87 23.08
CA LYS A 11 -16.10 -13.89 22.69
C LYS A 11 -14.67 -14.30 23.11
N ARG A 12 -14.33 -15.58 22.92
CA ARG A 12 -12.99 -16.12 23.17
C ARG A 12 -12.31 -16.40 21.83
N TYR A 13 -11.18 -15.76 21.61
CA TYR A 13 -10.42 -15.79 20.35
C TYR A 13 -9.00 -16.21 20.70
N ASP A 14 -8.67 -17.46 20.42
CA ASP A 14 -7.38 -18.08 20.68
C ASP A 14 -7.08 -19.07 19.54
N HIS A 15 -5.80 -19.27 19.26
CA HIS A 15 -5.28 -20.02 18.11
C HIS A 15 -4.23 -21.09 18.50
N HIS A 16 -3.87 -21.18 19.78
CA HIS A 16 -2.80 -22.07 20.27
C HIS A 16 -3.17 -23.56 20.26
N GLN A 17 -4.44 -23.90 20.04
CA GLN A 17 -4.89 -25.28 19.98
C GLN A 17 -4.29 -25.98 18.75
N ARG A 18 -3.76 -27.19 18.93
CA ARG A 18 -3.09 -27.98 17.89
C ARG A 18 -3.95 -28.19 16.63
N GLU A 19 -5.26 -28.23 16.80
CA GLU A 19 -6.26 -28.51 15.78
C GLU A 19 -6.72 -27.24 15.05
N PHE A 20 -6.40 -26.05 15.57
CA PHE A 20 -6.78 -24.80 14.94
C PHE A 20 -5.95 -24.56 13.67
N ARG A 21 -6.65 -24.42 12.54
CA ARG A 21 -6.05 -24.22 11.20
C ARG A 21 -6.78 -23.19 10.36
N GLU A 22 -7.62 -22.38 11.00
CA GLU A 22 -8.46 -21.42 10.28
C GLU A 22 -7.63 -20.23 9.76
N THR A 23 -7.97 -19.79 8.56
CA THR A 23 -7.41 -18.60 7.90
C THR A 23 -8.54 -17.60 7.66
N LEU A 24 -8.22 -16.39 7.21
CA LEU A 24 -9.29 -15.46 6.81
C LEU A 24 -10.15 -16.04 5.68
N SER A 25 -9.56 -16.73 4.69
CA SER A 25 -10.32 -17.36 3.60
C SER A 25 -11.20 -18.53 4.05
N THR A 26 -10.84 -19.28 5.11
CA THR A 26 -11.72 -20.37 5.60
C THR A 26 -12.90 -19.82 6.38
N LEU A 27 -12.71 -18.74 7.16
CA LEU A 27 -13.78 -18.12 7.97
C LEU A 27 -14.63 -17.11 7.21
N ARG A 28 -14.10 -16.52 6.12
CA ARG A 28 -14.76 -15.51 5.27
C ARG A 28 -14.61 -15.89 3.79
N PRO A 29 -15.18 -17.03 3.35
CA PRO A 29 -14.98 -17.55 1.99
C PRO A 29 -15.50 -16.59 0.89
N GLU A 30 -16.42 -15.69 1.21
CA GLU A 30 -16.89 -14.65 0.30
C GLU A 30 -15.83 -13.60 -0.07
N LEU A 31 -14.72 -13.53 0.66
CA LEU A 31 -13.58 -12.66 0.33
C LEU A 31 -12.60 -13.32 -0.67
N GLY A 32 -12.89 -14.56 -1.08
CA GLY A 32 -12.05 -15.34 -1.99
C GLY A 32 -10.98 -16.14 -1.27
N ASP A 33 -10.14 -16.81 -2.06
CA ASP A 33 -9.22 -17.86 -1.58
C ASP A 33 -7.76 -17.38 -1.41
N LYS A 34 -7.54 -16.07 -1.33
CA LYS A 34 -6.20 -15.45 -1.30
C LYS A 34 -5.47 -15.61 0.05
N TYR A 35 -6.19 -15.59 1.17
CA TYR A 35 -5.61 -15.42 2.51
C TYR A 35 -5.35 -16.77 3.18
N LYS A 36 -4.09 -17.20 3.16
CA LYS A 36 -3.67 -18.54 3.59
C LYS A 36 -2.96 -18.59 4.94
N ILE A 37 -2.70 -17.43 5.54
CA ILE A 37 -2.04 -17.36 6.84
C ILE A 37 -3.03 -17.79 7.93
N LYS A 38 -2.60 -18.70 8.81
CA LYS A 38 -3.37 -19.11 9.98
C LYS A 38 -3.60 -17.89 10.88
N LEU A 39 -4.82 -17.69 11.36
CA LEU A 39 -5.14 -16.51 12.16
C LEU A 39 -4.50 -16.58 13.56
N SER A 40 -4.00 -15.45 14.04
CA SER A 40 -3.71 -15.19 15.45
C SER A 40 -4.98 -14.73 16.19
N SER A 41 -4.87 -14.45 17.48
CA SER A 41 -5.94 -13.77 18.24
C SER A 41 -6.32 -12.41 17.61
N ALA A 42 -5.35 -11.66 17.06
CA ALA A 42 -5.62 -10.38 16.40
C ALA A 42 -6.41 -10.58 15.09
N GLY A 43 -5.99 -11.52 14.24
CA GLY A 43 -6.70 -11.89 13.03
C GLY A 43 -8.10 -12.42 13.28
N LEU A 44 -8.30 -13.20 14.33
CA LEU A 44 -9.62 -13.68 14.76
C LEU A 44 -10.55 -12.53 15.18
N ILE A 45 -10.09 -11.63 16.04
CA ILE A 45 -10.86 -10.45 16.44
C ILE A 45 -11.22 -9.62 15.21
N TYR A 46 -10.25 -9.37 14.33
CA TYR A 46 -10.46 -8.63 13.10
C TYR A 46 -11.46 -9.31 12.17
N THR A 47 -11.41 -10.64 12.05
CA THR A 47 -12.32 -11.44 11.22
C THR A 47 -13.79 -11.18 11.54
N TYR A 48 -14.13 -11.05 12.82
CA TYR A 48 -15.51 -10.90 13.27
C TYR A 48 -15.94 -9.44 13.50
N TYR A 49 -14.99 -8.54 13.79
CA TYR A 49 -15.31 -7.17 14.20
C TYR A 49 -14.67 -6.09 13.33
N GLY A 50 -13.76 -6.44 12.42
CA GLY A 50 -12.97 -5.48 11.64
C GLY A 50 -13.85 -4.53 10.82
N GLU A 51 -14.87 -5.04 10.14
CA GLU A 51 -15.82 -4.20 9.40
C GLU A 51 -16.59 -3.24 10.34
N GLN A 52 -17.03 -3.71 11.51
CA GLN A 52 -17.71 -2.86 12.49
C GLN A 52 -16.78 -1.75 13.00
N VAL A 53 -15.53 -2.09 13.33
CA VAL A 53 -14.52 -1.13 13.78
C VAL A 53 -14.23 -0.09 12.69
N ILE A 54 -13.97 -0.53 11.46
CA ILE A 54 -13.72 0.37 10.32
C ILE A 54 -14.92 1.30 10.10
N GLN A 55 -16.15 0.79 10.17
CA GLN A 55 -17.35 1.60 10.04
C GLN A 55 -17.45 2.68 11.13
N THR A 56 -16.97 2.41 12.35
CA THR A 56 -16.94 3.42 13.42
C THR A 56 -15.90 4.53 13.21
N LEU A 57 -14.87 4.26 12.40
CA LEU A 57 -13.82 5.22 12.05
C LEU A 57 -14.22 6.08 10.83
N ALA A 58 -15.17 5.62 10.01
CA ALA A 58 -15.70 6.41 8.90
C ALA A 58 -16.45 7.66 9.40
N PRO A 59 -16.43 8.78 8.63
CA PRO A 59 -17.23 9.97 8.95
C PRO A 59 -18.71 9.61 9.12
N LYS A 60 -19.36 10.11 10.17
CA LYS A 60 -20.76 9.76 10.49
C LYS A 60 -21.73 10.25 9.43
N GLU A 61 -21.39 11.36 8.80
CA GLU A 61 -22.17 12.03 7.76
C GLU A 61 -22.04 11.33 6.39
N ALA A 62 -21.01 10.49 6.23
CA ALA A 62 -20.71 9.76 5.00
C ALA A 62 -20.25 8.33 5.34
N PRO A 63 -21.15 7.47 5.82
CA PRO A 63 -20.82 6.08 6.11
C PRO A 63 -20.37 5.36 4.84
N LEU A 64 -19.40 4.46 4.97
CA LEU A 64 -18.93 3.62 3.88
C LEU A 64 -20.07 2.74 3.34
N ALA A 65 -20.19 2.67 2.00
CA ALA A 65 -21.05 1.70 1.36
C ALA A 65 -20.52 0.27 1.63
N PRO A 66 -21.37 -0.77 1.60
CA PRO A 66 -20.94 -2.15 1.89
C PRO A 66 -19.73 -2.64 1.08
N GLU A 67 -19.65 -2.25 -0.19
CA GLU A 67 -18.53 -2.67 -1.05
C GLU A 67 -17.23 -1.92 -0.74
N ASP A 68 -17.31 -0.63 -0.43
CA ASP A 68 -16.15 0.17 0.01
C ASP A 68 -15.65 -0.31 1.38
N LEU A 69 -16.58 -0.61 2.29
CA LEU A 69 -16.26 -1.17 3.60
C LEU A 69 -15.53 -2.51 3.45
N ARG A 70 -16.05 -3.41 2.60
CA ARG A 70 -15.40 -4.70 2.31
C ARG A 70 -14.04 -4.52 1.64
N LEU A 71 -13.89 -3.54 0.75
CA LEU A 71 -12.62 -3.23 0.10
C LEU A 71 -11.59 -2.74 1.12
N ILE A 72 -11.95 -1.77 1.96
CA ILE A 72 -11.08 -1.23 3.02
C ILE A 72 -10.74 -2.31 4.04
N TYR A 73 -11.70 -3.17 4.40
CA TYR A 73 -11.46 -4.32 5.28
C TYR A 73 -10.35 -5.22 4.74
N LYS A 74 -10.40 -5.60 3.46
CA LYS A 74 -9.34 -6.39 2.83
C LYS A 74 -8.00 -5.66 2.85
N LYS A 75 -7.99 -4.35 2.55
CA LYS A 75 -6.76 -3.56 2.53
C LYS A 75 -6.11 -3.41 3.90
N VAL A 76 -6.90 -3.19 4.95
CA VAL A 76 -6.40 -3.14 6.33
C VAL A 76 -5.91 -4.52 6.77
N TYR A 77 -6.58 -5.61 6.38
CA TYR A 77 -6.07 -6.96 6.64
C TYR A 77 -4.69 -7.17 6.01
N GLU A 78 -4.59 -6.95 4.70
CA GLU A 78 -3.37 -7.14 3.89
C GLU A 78 -2.18 -6.30 4.35
N ASN A 79 -2.43 -5.07 4.81
CA ASN A 79 -1.36 -4.12 5.13
C ASN A 79 -1.09 -3.97 6.63
N PHE A 80 -1.80 -4.70 7.49
CA PHE A 80 -1.64 -4.55 8.93
C PHE A 80 -1.84 -5.87 9.70
N ILE A 81 -2.98 -6.54 9.52
CA ILE A 81 -3.36 -7.69 10.36
C ILE A 81 -2.63 -8.96 9.92
N GLU A 82 -2.46 -9.18 8.61
CA GLU A 82 -1.82 -10.39 8.07
C GLU A 82 -0.34 -10.50 8.53
N GLU A 83 0.38 -9.38 8.66
CA GLU A 83 1.73 -9.37 9.23
C GLU A 83 1.72 -9.89 10.68
N MET A 84 0.75 -9.47 11.49
CA MET A 84 0.61 -9.93 12.88
C MET A 84 0.28 -11.42 12.94
N ASP A 85 -0.65 -11.88 12.10
CA ASP A 85 -1.01 -13.29 11.98
C ASP A 85 0.20 -14.14 11.59
N ALA A 86 1.00 -13.70 10.63
CA ALA A 86 2.17 -14.42 10.15
C ALA A 86 3.23 -14.52 11.25
N ILE A 87 3.58 -13.40 11.89
CA ILE A 87 4.62 -13.34 12.93
C ILE A 87 4.25 -14.22 14.13
N ASP A 88 3.02 -14.10 14.62
CA ASP A 88 2.55 -14.82 15.81
C ASP A 88 2.47 -16.34 15.57
N ASN A 89 2.21 -16.75 14.32
CA ASN A 89 2.20 -18.16 13.91
C ASN A 89 3.55 -18.68 13.41
N GLY A 90 4.61 -17.88 13.48
CA GLY A 90 5.96 -18.26 13.06
C GLY A 90 6.07 -18.54 11.56
N VAL A 91 5.23 -17.90 10.73
CA VAL A 91 5.30 -18.03 9.28
C VAL A 91 6.47 -17.18 8.77
N PRO A 92 7.45 -17.77 8.07
CA PRO A 92 8.56 -17.00 7.50
C PRO A 92 8.06 -16.12 6.35
N MET A 93 8.68 -14.94 6.18
CA MET A 93 8.34 -14.00 5.11
C MET A 93 8.71 -14.53 3.71
N THR A 94 9.72 -15.38 3.64
CA THR A 94 10.25 -16.00 2.42
C THR A 94 10.66 -17.43 2.70
N ASP A 95 10.64 -18.31 1.68
CA ASP A 95 11.11 -19.69 1.82
C ASP A 95 12.63 -19.77 2.05
N ASP A 96 13.38 -18.82 1.50
CA ASP A 96 14.82 -18.67 1.71
C ASP A 96 15.15 -17.79 2.93
N GLU A 97 16.36 -17.94 3.47
CA GLU A 97 16.89 -17.05 4.51
C GLU A 97 17.02 -15.60 3.97
N PRO A 98 16.38 -14.61 4.63
CA PRO A 98 16.42 -13.23 4.16
C PRO A 98 17.81 -12.63 4.35
N ARG A 99 18.23 -11.80 3.38
CA ARG A 99 19.54 -11.11 3.42
C ARG A 99 19.71 -10.15 4.59
N TYR A 100 18.60 -9.70 5.18
CA TYR A 100 18.55 -8.84 6.36
C TYR A 100 17.26 -9.12 7.15
N LYS A 101 17.26 -8.76 8.44
CA LYS A 101 16.11 -8.96 9.34
C LYS A 101 15.46 -7.62 9.69
N ILE A 102 14.14 -7.60 9.76
CA ILE A 102 13.35 -6.44 10.20
C ILE A 102 13.07 -6.59 11.69
N HIS A 103 13.50 -5.63 12.51
CA HIS A 103 13.33 -5.63 13.97
C HIS A 103 12.46 -4.46 14.48
N THR A 104 11.81 -3.75 13.55
CA THR A 104 11.04 -2.54 13.82
C THR A 104 9.54 -2.70 13.57
N HIS A 105 9.07 -3.91 13.26
CA HIS A 105 7.66 -4.24 13.09
C HIS A 105 6.85 -4.04 14.39
N LEU A 106 5.52 -3.96 14.28
CA LEU A 106 4.64 -3.63 15.40
C LEU A 106 4.80 -4.62 16.57
N SER A 107 4.80 -5.93 16.30
CA SER A 107 4.96 -6.95 17.35
C SER A 107 6.28 -6.80 18.12
N ALA A 108 7.39 -6.43 17.46
CA ALA A 108 8.66 -6.15 18.13
C ALA A 108 8.61 -4.87 18.97
N ARG A 109 7.91 -3.83 18.49
CA ARG A 109 7.74 -2.58 19.25
C ARG A 109 6.85 -2.77 20.47
N VAL A 110 5.80 -3.58 20.36
CA VAL A 110 4.99 -4.03 21.51
C VAL A 110 5.86 -4.86 22.47
N GLY A 111 6.66 -5.79 21.95
CA GLY A 111 7.56 -6.61 22.77
C GLY A 111 8.59 -5.80 23.57
N LYS A 112 9.05 -4.65 23.06
CA LYS A 112 9.93 -3.72 23.78
C LYS A 112 9.28 -3.03 24.99
N LEU A 113 7.96 -3.12 25.13
CA LEU A 113 7.22 -2.60 26.28
C LEU A 113 7.08 -3.63 27.39
N ASN A 114 7.49 -4.89 27.18
CA ASN A 114 7.57 -5.85 28.27
C ASN A 114 8.65 -5.44 29.28
N PRO A 115 8.49 -5.78 30.57
CA PRO A 115 9.55 -5.60 31.55
C PRO A 115 10.84 -6.29 31.12
N GLU A 116 11.99 -5.65 31.36
CA GLU A 116 13.26 -6.32 31.16
C GLU A 116 13.41 -7.49 32.12
N TRP A 117 13.92 -8.62 31.62
CA TRP A 117 14.05 -9.85 32.42
C TRP A 117 14.95 -9.68 33.67
N ASN A 118 15.84 -8.69 33.65
CA ASN A 118 16.83 -8.41 34.69
C ASN A 118 16.45 -7.22 35.60
N ILE A 119 15.21 -6.74 35.54
CA ILE A 119 14.75 -5.68 36.44
C ILE A 119 14.57 -6.23 37.87
N GLN A 120 15.14 -5.55 38.86
CA GLN A 120 15.03 -5.95 40.27
C GLN A 120 13.80 -5.36 40.96
N GLN A 121 13.22 -4.30 40.40
CA GLN A 121 12.06 -3.60 40.96
C GLN A 121 10.77 -4.17 40.38
N ALA A 122 9.72 -4.21 41.20
CA ALA A 122 8.40 -4.59 40.73
C ALA A 122 7.90 -3.57 39.70
N VAL A 123 7.55 -4.07 38.51
CA VAL A 123 7.00 -3.25 37.43
C VAL A 123 5.49 -3.43 37.38
N ASN A 124 4.75 -2.32 37.26
CA ASN A 124 3.32 -2.38 37.00
C ASN A 124 3.09 -2.78 35.53
N THR A 125 2.77 -4.06 35.30
CA THR A 125 2.50 -4.63 33.98
C THR A 125 1.26 -4.04 33.32
N ASP A 126 0.26 -3.62 34.09
CA ASP A 126 -0.97 -3.03 33.55
C ASP A 126 -0.67 -1.66 32.94
N ALA A 127 0.18 -0.87 33.59
CA ALA A 127 0.63 0.42 33.04
C ALA A 127 1.46 0.25 31.75
N LEU A 128 2.20 -0.85 31.61
CA LEU A 128 2.91 -1.18 30.37
C LEU A 128 1.94 -1.66 29.28
N PHE A 129 0.93 -2.44 29.66
CA PHE A 129 -0.13 -2.88 28.75
C PHE A 129 -0.90 -1.68 28.19
N GLU A 130 -1.21 -0.67 29.00
CA GLU A 130 -1.82 0.58 28.52
C GLU A 130 -0.97 1.30 27.47
N LYS A 131 0.36 1.32 27.65
CA LYS A 131 1.28 1.87 26.64
C LYS A 131 1.27 1.04 25.34
N ALA A 132 1.20 -0.28 25.46
CA ALA A 132 1.10 -1.17 24.30
C ALA A 132 -0.22 -0.98 23.55
N MET A 133 -1.33 -0.84 24.28
CA MET A 133 -2.64 -0.53 23.71
C MET A 133 -2.63 0.82 22.98
N ALA A 134 -2.05 1.87 23.57
CA ALA A 134 -1.95 3.17 22.93
C ALA A 134 -1.14 3.08 21.62
N LEU A 135 0.01 2.40 21.65
CA LEU A 135 0.86 2.18 20.48
C LEU A 135 0.09 1.49 19.34
N VAL A 136 -0.52 0.33 19.62
CA VAL A 136 -1.25 -0.47 18.62
C VAL A 136 -2.48 0.29 18.12
N SER A 137 -3.22 0.96 19.01
CA SER A 137 -4.43 1.70 18.65
C SER A 137 -4.11 2.88 17.73
N THR A 138 -3.03 3.62 17.99
CA THR A 138 -2.59 4.71 17.12
C THR A 138 -2.22 4.19 15.74
N GLU A 139 -1.47 3.08 15.67
CA GLU A 139 -1.00 2.54 14.38
C GLU A 139 -2.15 1.94 13.56
N PHE A 140 -3.03 1.17 14.19
CA PHE A 140 -4.22 0.61 13.54
C PHE A 140 -5.15 1.72 13.03
N THR A 141 -5.45 2.71 13.87
CA THR A 141 -6.34 3.82 13.51
C THR A 141 -5.74 4.65 12.37
N HIS A 142 -4.42 4.86 12.38
CA HIS A 142 -3.74 5.53 11.27
C HIS A 142 -3.88 4.76 9.96
N SER A 143 -3.62 3.44 10.00
CA SER A 143 -3.76 2.55 8.84
C SER A 143 -5.20 2.55 8.28
N ALA A 144 -6.21 2.34 9.13
CA ALA A 144 -7.61 2.37 8.73
C ALA A 144 -8.03 3.73 8.16
N ASN A 145 -7.71 4.83 8.84
CA ASN A 145 -8.03 6.18 8.35
C ASN A 145 -7.33 6.53 7.04
N TYR A 146 -6.10 6.04 6.83
CA TYR A 146 -5.43 6.19 5.55
C TYR A 146 -6.25 5.53 4.42
N PHE A 147 -6.72 4.30 4.62
CA PHE A 147 -7.51 3.62 3.59
C PHE A 147 -8.87 4.28 3.35
N ILE A 148 -9.54 4.75 4.41
CA ILE A 148 -10.83 5.43 4.34
C ILE A 148 -10.71 6.79 3.64
N SER A 149 -9.79 7.63 4.11
CA SER A 149 -9.81 9.07 3.78
C SER A 149 -8.83 9.46 2.68
N ILE A 150 -7.82 8.63 2.38
CA ILE A 150 -6.75 8.97 1.43
C ILE A 150 -6.72 7.99 0.26
N TRP A 151 -6.66 6.68 0.56
CA TRP A 151 -6.53 5.66 -0.48
C TRP A 151 -7.83 5.50 -1.27
N LEU A 152 -8.98 5.28 -0.62
CA LEU A 152 -10.23 5.01 -1.33
C LEU A 152 -10.63 6.16 -2.29
N PRO A 153 -10.62 7.44 -1.89
CA PRO A 153 -10.99 8.53 -2.79
C PRO A 153 -10.08 8.66 -4.00
N ALA A 154 -8.80 8.26 -3.89
CA ALA A 154 -7.84 8.32 -5.00
C ALA A 154 -8.27 7.46 -6.20
N ARG A 155 -9.11 6.44 -5.98
CA ARG A 155 -9.59 5.55 -7.04
C ARG A 155 -10.31 6.29 -8.16
N ASP A 156 -11.20 7.21 -7.80
CA ASP A 156 -11.99 7.98 -8.78
C ASP A 156 -11.10 8.87 -9.64
N PHE A 157 -10.06 9.46 -9.05
CA PHE A 157 -9.10 10.26 -9.78
C PHE A 157 -8.28 9.42 -10.78
N VAL A 158 -7.87 8.21 -10.39
CA VAL A 158 -7.18 7.30 -11.31
C VAL A 158 -8.11 6.87 -12.45
N LYS A 159 -9.37 6.53 -12.14
CA LYS A 159 -10.35 6.16 -13.15
C LYS A 159 -10.60 7.29 -14.15
N ASN A 160 -10.81 8.52 -13.67
CA ASN A 160 -11.01 9.68 -14.54
C ASN A 160 -9.78 9.98 -15.42
N ALA A 161 -8.58 9.81 -14.89
CA ALA A 161 -7.34 9.97 -15.65
C ALA A 161 -7.13 8.86 -16.69
N LEU A 162 -7.57 7.64 -16.41
CA LEU A 162 -7.61 6.55 -17.39
C LEU A 162 -8.62 6.84 -18.50
N ASP A 163 -9.82 7.31 -18.16
CA ASP A 163 -10.87 7.62 -19.12
C ASP A 163 -10.44 8.77 -20.08
N SER A 164 -9.75 9.78 -19.57
CA SER A 164 -9.25 10.95 -20.33
C SER A 164 -7.85 10.79 -20.96
N ARG A 165 -7.19 9.64 -20.80
CA ARG A 165 -5.77 9.44 -21.18
C ARG A 165 -5.46 9.75 -22.66
N PHE A 166 -6.43 9.56 -23.55
CA PHE A 166 -6.26 9.84 -24.98
C PHE A 166 -6.25 11.34 -25.30
N GLU A 167 -6.78 12.18 -24.42
CA GLU A 167 -6.68 13.64 -24.51
C GLU A 167 -5.27 14.13 -24.14
N ILE A 168 -4.57 13.39 -23.27
CA ILE A 168 -3.19 13.69 -22.86
C ILE A 168 -2.19 13.30 -23.95
N HIS A 169 -2.32 12.08 -24.48
CA HIS A 169 -1.52 11.62 -25.60
C HIS A 169 -2.27 10.56 -26.39
N LYS A 170 -2.24 10.65 -27.73
CA LYS A 170 -2.98 9.77 -28.64
C LYS A 170 -2.74 8.26 -28.44
N SER A 171 -1.60 7.87 -27.85
CA SER A 171 -1.33 6.46 -27.57
C SER A 171 -2.10 5.91 -26.37
N GLY A 172 -2.64 6.77 -25.51
CA GLY A 172 -3.24 6.39 -24.22
C GLY A 172 -2.25 5.84 -23.20
N GLN A 173 -0.94 5.88 -23.47
CA GLN A 173 0.09 5.33 -22.57
C GLN A 173 0.62 6.32 -21.54
N ILE A 174 0.10 7.55 -21.55
CA ILE A 174 0.44 8.62 -20.60
C ILE A 174 -0.87 9.05 -19.94
N VAL A 175 -0.89 9.05 -18.62
CA VAL A 175 -1.98 9.62 -17.83
C VAL A 175 -1.49 10.85 -17.08
N LYS A 176 -2.40 11.78 -16.80
CA LYS A 176 -2.11 12.97 -16.00
C LYS A 176 -2.97 12.98 -14.74
N PHE A 177 -2.33 13.27 -13.62
CA PHE A 177 -2.97 13.60 -12.35
C PHE A 177 -2.73 15.07 -12.04
N THR A 178 -3.73 15.75 -11.46
CA THR A 178 -3.61 17.15 -11.05
C THR A 178 -2.63 17.33 -9.90
N GLU A 179 -2.50 16.31 -9.05
CA GLU A 179 -1.73 16.32 -7.82
C GLU A 179 -1.21 14.92 -7.48
N ARG A 180 -0.41 14.84 -6.40
CA ARG A 180 0.19 13.58 -5.94
C ARG A 180 -0.72 12.87 -4.95
N PHE A 181 -1.17 11.66 -5.31
CA PHE A 181 -1.99 10.79 -4.46
C PHE A 181 -1.60 9.29 -4.65
N PRO A 182 -2.08 8.35 -3.81
CA PRO A 182 -1.74 6.93 -3.95
C PRO A 182 -2.44 6.30 -5.16
N TRP A 183 -1.81 6.35 -6.33
CA TRP A 183 -2.42 5.90 -7.59
C TRP A 183 -2.08 4.46 -8.00
N LYS A 184 -0.94 3.91 -7.53
CA LYS A 184 -0.36 2.69 -8.10
C LYS A 184 -1.29 1.50 -8.02
N GLU A 185 -1.77 1.13 -6.84
CA GLU A 185 -2.66 -0.03 -6.70
C GLU A 185 -3.94 0.14 -7.50
N HIS A 186 -4.58 1.31 -7.42
CA HIS A 186 -5.78 1.62 -8.20
C HIS A 186 -5.58 1.50 -9.70
N LEU A 187 -4.43 1.94 -10.23
CA LEU A 187 -4.14 1.81 -11.65
C LEU A 187 -4.14 0.33 -12.08
N PHE A 188 -3.51 -0.54 -11.30
CA PHE A 188 -3.44 -1.97 -11.61
C PHE A 188 -4.78 -2.67 -11.45
N ASP A 189 -5.53 -2.35 -10.39
CA ASP A 189 -6.87 -2.89 -10.16
C ASP A 189 -7.80 -2.47 -11.30
N LEU A 190 -7.82 -1.18 -11.66
CA LEU A 190 -8.64 -0.65 -12.75
C LEU A 190 -8.24 -1.16 -14.14
N GLU A 191 -6.94 -1.29 -14.44
CA GLU A 191 -6.49 -1.89 -15.70
C GLU A 191 -7.00 -3.33 -15.85
N THR A 192 -7.06 -4.08 -14.75
CA THR A 192 -7.59 -5.46 -14.72
C THR A 192 -9.11 -5.46 -14.88
N GLU A 193 -9.82 -4.66 -14.09
CA GLU A 193 -11.29 -4.58 -14.10
C GLU A 193 -11.86 -4.08 -15.44
N LEU A 194 -11.17 -3.14 -16.08
CA LEU A 194 -11.56 -2.56 -17.36
C LEU A 194 -10.99 -3.31 -18.57
N GLY A 195 -10.18 -4.35 -18.36
CA GLY A 195 -9.56 -5.13 -19.43
C GLY A 195 -8.58 -4.35 -20.31
N LEU A 196 -7.93 -3.32 -19.76
CA LEU A 196 -7.04 -2.40 -20.50
C LEU A 196 -5.62 -2.95 -20.71
N GLY A 197 -5.24 -4.03 -20.01
CA GLY A 197 -3.86 -4.51 -20.00
C GLY A 197 -2.88 -3.47 -19.42
N GLN A 198 -1.58 -3.73 -19.53
CA GLN A 198 -0.53 -2.86 -18.96
C GLN A 198 -0.09 -1.75 -19.92
N GLU A 199 -1.06 -0.99 -20.44
CA GLU A 199 -0.83 0.02 -21.48
C GLU A 199 -0.14 1.28 -20.96
N VAL A 200 -0.51 1.75 -19.76
CA VAL A 200 0.04 2.99 -19.20
C VAL A 200 1.51 2.80 -18.85
N LYS A 201 2.37 3.68 -19.39
CA LYS A 201 3.83 3.67 -19.18
C LYS A 201 4.31 4.82 -18.32
N PHE A 202 3.65 5.98 -18.41
CA PHE A 202 4.04 7.17 -17.66
C PHE A 202 2.84 7.86 -17.01
N VAL A 203 3.10 8.42 -15.84
CA VAL A 203 2.19 9.26 -15.08
C VAL A 203 2.81 10.65 -14.97
N LEU A 204 2.04 11.67 -15.30
CA LEU A 204 2.37 13.06 -15.04
C LEU A 204 1.65 13.55 -13.79
N PHE A 205 2.33 14.28 -12.92
CA PHE A 205 1.68 14.94 -11.78
C PHE A 205 2.45 16.16 -11.29
N ASN A 206 1.76 17.11 -10.68
CA ASN A 206 2.38 18.23 -10.00
C ASN A 206 2.77 17.81 -8.56
N ASP A 207 4.05 17.91 -8.23
CA ASP A 207 4.56 17.59 -6.89
C ASP A 207 4.53 18.83 -5.97
N LYS A 208 4.81 20.01 -6.55
CA LYS A 208 4.73 21.34 -5.94
C LYS A 208 4.78 22.42 -7.03
N PRO A 209 4.51 23.71 -6.73
CA PRO A 209 4.60 24.78 -7.72
C PRO A 209 5.91 24.75 -8.50
N LYS A 210 5.82 24.82 -9.83
CA LYS A 210 6.95 24.70 -10.77
C LYS A 210 7.77 23.41 -10.63
N SER A 211 7.12 22.30 -10.30
CA SER A 211 7.77 20.99 -10.15
C SER A 211 6.84 19.88 -10.60
N TRP A 212 6.73 19.72 -11.91
CA TRP A 212 6.04 18.62 -12.55
C TRP A 212 6.92 17.38 -12.62
N ARG A 213 6.30 16.22 -12.43
CA ARG A 213 6.97 14.92 -12.47
C ARG A 213 6.47 14.13 -13.65
N VAL A 214 7.38 13.36 -14.24
CA VAL A 214 7.07 12.21 -15.08
C VAL A 214 7.58 10.98 -14.35
N GLN A 215 6.67 10.09 -13.97
CA GLN A 215 6.98 8.85 -13.27
C GLN A 215 6.64 7.65 -14.17
N ALA A 216 7.62 6.75 -14.34
CA ALA A 216 7.42 5.50 -15.04
C ALA A 216 6.59 4.53 -14.18
N VAL A 217 5.60 3.89 -14.81
CA VAL A 217 4.73 2.91 -14.14
C VAL A 217 5.52 1.63 -13.88
N PRO A 218 5.52 1.09 -12.64
CA PRO A 218 6.20 -0.15 -12.33
C PRO A 218 5.53 -1.36 -13.00
N VAL A 219 6.19 -2.52 -13.05
CA VAL A 219 5.56 -3.78 -13.55
C VAL A 219 4.61 -4.43 -12.55
N SER A 220 4.72 -4.04 -11.27
CA SER A 220 3.76 -4.34 -10.19
C SER A 220 3.77 -3.18 -9.17
N PRO A 221 2.74 -2.98 -8.34
CA PRO A 221 2.67 -1.83 -7.43
C PRO A 221 3.91 -1.63 -6.54
N ALA A 222 4.53 -2.73 -6.10
CA ALA A 222 5.72 -2.74 -5.24
C ALA A 222 7.06 -2.86 -5.99
N SER A 223 7.05 -3.05 -7.32
CA SER A 223 8.26 -3.26 -8.10
C SER A 223 9.06 -1.97 -8.34
N PHE A 224 10.38 -2.09 -8.32
CA PHE A 224 11.31 -1.05 -8.81
C PHE A 224 11.57 -1.14 -10.32
N VAL A 225 11.24 -2.27 -10.94
CA VAL A 225 11.32 -2.46 -12.39
C VAL A 225 10.10 -1.77 -13.02
N THR A 226 10.35 -0.92 -14.00
CA THR A 226 9.31 -0.17 -14.70
C THR A 226 8.93 -0.80 -16.02
N ARG A 227 7.68 -0.61 -16.43
CA ARG A 227 7.17 -1.06 -17.74
C ARG A 227 7.97 -0.44 -18.88
N LYS A 228 8.36 0.82 -18.71
CA LYS A 228 9.26 1.55 -19.59
C LYS A 228 9.96 2.66 -18.78
N PRO A 229 11.27 2.58 -18.55
CA PRO A 229 11.99 3.67 -17.89
C PRO A 229 12.12 4.87 -18.84
N LEU A 230 12.46 6.03 -18.27
CA LEU A 230 12.85 7.22 -19.04
C LEU A 230 14.15 6.96 -19.84
N LEU A 231 14.42 7.79 -20.85
CA LEU A 231 15.61 7.63 -21.72
C LEU A 231 16.90 7.49 -20.91
N LYS A 232 17.72 6.49 -21.26
CA LYS A 232 18.92 6.12 -20.51
C LYS A 232 19.95 7.24 -20.42
N LYS A 233 20.06 8.07 -21.47
CA LYS A 233 20.95 9.24 -21.52
C LYS A 233 20.63 10.30 -20.46
N TRP A 234 19.45 10.28 -19.87
CA TRP A 234 19.06 11.21 -18.81
C TRP A 234 19.40 10.72 -17.40
N TRP A 235 19.67 9.44 -17.22
CA TRP A 235 19.73 8.83 -15.88
C TRP A 235 20.83 9.46 -15.03
N GLY A 236 20.43 10.03 -13.88
CA GLY A 236 21.34 10.70 -12.94
C GLY A 236 21.74 12.12 -13.34
N VAL A 237 21.25 12.62 -14.47
CA VAL A 237 21.52 13.99 -14.96
C VAL A 237 20.51 14.97 -14.34
N ARG A 238 20.93 16.23 -14.15
CA ARG A 238 20.14 17.26 -13.46
C ARG A 238 20.23 18.62 -14.14
N ASP A 239 19.25 19.45 -13.82
CA ASP A 239 19.22 20.90 -14.08
C ASP A 239 19.54 21.26 -15.56
N GLU A 240 20.37 22.28 -15.82
CA GLU A 240 20.68 22.75 -17.17
C GLU A 240 21.29 21.65 -18.04
N ILE A 241 22.16 20.81 -17.47
CA ILE A 241 22.78 19.68 -18.20
C ILE A 241 21.71 18.71 -18.69
N LEU A 242 20.70 18.41 -17.86
CA LEU A 242 19.58 17.56 -18.29
C LEU A 242 18.76 18.26 -19.38
N SER A 243 18.56 19.56 -19.26
CA SER A 243 17.82 20.33 -20.27
C SER A 243 18.52 20.28 -21.63
N GLU A 244 19.85 20.42 -21.65
CA GLU A 244 20.69 20.28 -22.85
C GLU A 244 20.62 18.87 -23.45
N VAL A 245 20.86 17.83 -22.65
CA VAL A 245 20.88 16.43 -23.12
C VAL A 245 19.49 15.95 -23.57
N ALA A 246 18.43 16.49 -22.95
CA ALA A 246 17.05 16.20 -23.33
C ALA A 246 16.57 17.01 -24.55
N GLY A 247 17.17 18.18 -24.80
CA GLY A 247 16.59 19.16 -25.73
C GLY A 247 15.24 19.69 -25.23
N ILE A 248 15.03 19.71 -23.90
CA ILE A 248 13.79 20.12 -23.25
C ILE A 248 14.16 21.11 -22.15
N GLU A 249 13.73 22.36 -22.28
CA GLU A 249 14.03 23.39 -21.28
C GLU A 249 13.36 23.11 -19.93
N GLY A 250 14.00 23.59 -18.87
CA GLY A 250 13.43 23.57 -17.51
C GLY A 250 13.42 22.19 -16.85
N CYS A 251 14.26 21.27 -17.29
CA CYS A 251 14.43 19.99 -16.59
C CYS A 251 15.06 20.21 -15.20
N ILE A 252 14.58 19.45 -14.21
CA ILE A 252 15.02 19.53 -12.81
C ILE A 252 15.99 18.38 -12.49
N PHE A 253 15.55 17.15 -12.73
CA PHE A 253 16.41 15.96 -12.55
C PHE A 253 15.80 14.74 -13.24
N CYS A 254 16.62 13.71 -13.45
CA CYS A 254 16.18 12.35 -13.74
C CYS A 254 16.89 11.38 -12.80
N HIS A 255 16.14 10.48 -12.16
CA HIS A 255 16.71 9.49 -11.25
C HIS A 255 17.71 8.58 -11.99
N SER A 256 18.70 8.06 -11.28
CA SER A 256 19.76 7.19 -11.83
C SER A 256 19.27 5.87 -12.45
N THR A 257 18.02 5.50 -12.21
CA THR A 257 17.37 4.31 -12.78
C THR A 257 16.23 4.66 -13.74
N GLY A 258 16.03 5.95 -14.05
CA GLY A 258 15.02 6.41 -14.99
C GLY A 258 13.57 6.22 -14.55
N PHE A 259 13.29 5.86 -13.28
CA PHE A 259 11.91 5.64 -12.84
C PHE A 259 11.12 6.94 -12.68
N ILE A 260 11.79 8.08 -12.50
CA ILE A 260 11.17 9.38 -12.35
C ILE A 260 12.09 10.50 -12.82
N ALA A 261 11.52 11.53 -13.43
CA ALA A 261 12.18 12.80 -13.70
C ALA A 261 11.24 13.96 -13.41
N GLY A 262 11.78 15.18 -13.43
CA GLY A 262 11.00 16.39 -13.25
C GLY A 262 11.35 17.51 -14.20
N ASN A 263 10.36 18.35 -14.44
CA ASN A 263 10.46 19.60 -15.20
C ASN A 263 9.70 20.71 -14.46
N VAL A 264 10.04 21.96 -14.70
CA VAL A 264 9.34 23.11 -14.10
C VAL A 264 7.92 23.31 -14.64
N SER A 265 7.60 22.80 -15.83
CA SER A 265 6.28 22.94 -16.46
C SER A 265 5.62 21.59 -16.79
N GLU A 266 4.28 21.61 -16.95
CA GLU A 266 3.50 20.44 -17.34
C GLU A 266 3.92 19.99 -18.75
N GLU A 267 4.04 20.97 -19.66
CA GLU A 267 4.39 20.76 -21.06
C GLU A 267 5.78 20.15 -21.19
N GLY A 268 6.73 20.59 -20.35
CA GLY A 268 8.08 20.03 -20.31
C GLY A 268 8.08 18.58 -19.81
N ALA A 269 7.34 18.28 -18.74
CA ALA A 269 7.20 16.91 -18.24
C ALA A 269 6.52 15.98 -19.26
N LEU A 270 5.51 16.48 -19.99
CA LEU A 270 4.87 15.75 -21.08
C LEU A 270 5.84 15.48 -22.24
N LYS A 271 6.64 16.47 -22.66
CA LYS A 271 7.70 16.26 -23.66
C LYS A 271 8.70 15.18 -23.22
N MET A 272 9.06 15.16 -21.93
CA MET A 272 9.95 14.14 -21.39
C MET A 272 9.33 12.73 -21.47
N ALA A 273 8.05 12.60 -21.15
CA ALA A 273 7.30 11.34 -21.26
C ALA A 273 7.20 10.87 -22.72
N ILE A 274 6.86 11.78 -23.65
CA ILE A 274 6.73 11.49 -25.08
C ILE A 274 8.05 11.04 -25.67
N ALA A 275 9.14 11.78 -25.44
CA ALA A 275 10.47 11.40 -25.92
C ALA A 275 10.91 10.05 -25.35
N SER A 276 10.48 9.72 -24.12
CA SER A 276 10.74 8.41 -23.52
C SER A 276 9.78 7.32 -23.96
N LEU A 277 8.68 7.59 -24.69
CA LEU A 277 7.79 6.58 -25.26
C LEU A 277 8.31 6.01 -26.57
N GLU A 278 9.00 6.84 -27.35
CA GLU A 278 9.58 6.44 -28.63
C GLU A 278 10.70 5.39 -28.42
N PRO A 279 11.00 4.57 -29.43
CA PRO A 279 12.18 3.71 -29.39
C PRO A 279 13.44 4.58 -29.36
N ASP A 280 14.47 4.16 -28.64
CA ASP A 280 15.82 4.70 -28.83
C ASP A 280 16.22 4.38 -30.29
N ASN A 281 16.32 5.41 -31.15
CA ASN A 281 16.95 5.28 -32.48
C ASN A 281 18.45 5.05 -32.34
#